data_AF-A0A7J6VQ04-F1
#
_entry.id   AF-A0A7J6VQ04-F1
#
_cell.length_a   1.000
_cell.length_b   1.000
_cell.length_c   1.000
_cell.angle_alpha   90.00
_cell.angle_beta   90.00
_cell.angle_gamma   90.00
#
_symmetry.space_group_name_H-M   'P 1'
#
loop_
_entity.id
_entity.type
_entity.pdbx_description
1 polymer ?
#
loop_
_entity_poly.entity_id
_entity_poly.type
_entity_poly.pdbx_seq_one_letter_code
_entity_poly.pdbx_strand_id
1 'polypeptide(L)'
;MGHTSPKKNKGRSPKLTDVQVDELEEYVRMSRETRRMSYLELSSKFPDWIVGELAIKNALERRGYSRCIARQKPPISERNRAIRRSWAEAHLLWSEEDWSRILWSDETYINDSSTRKYVTRM
;
A
#
# COMPACT_ATOMS: atom_id res chain seq x y z
N MET A 1 32.44 -17.88 -40.47
CA MET A 1 32.81 -18.23 -39.08
C MET A 1 31.80 -17.55 -38.16
N GLY A 2 30.84 -18.29 -37.60
CA GLY A 2 29.78 -17.72 -36.77
C GLY A 2 30.25 -17.51 -35.33
N HIS A 3 30.18 -16.28 -34.82
CA HIS A 3 30.42 -15.99 -33.41
C HIS A 3 29.20 -16.40 -32.59
N THR A 4 29.31 -17.44 -31.77
CA THR A 4 28.29 -17.76 -30.76
C THR A 4 28.49 -16.84 -29.55
N SER A 5 27.53 -15.96 -29.27
CA SER A 5 27.56 -15.15 -28.05
C SER A 5 27.53 -16.05 -26.81
N PRO A 6 28.38 -15.78 -25.79
CA PRO A 6 28.40 -16.56 -24.56
C PRO A 6 27.03 -16.53 -23.87
N LYS A 7 26.57 -17.70 -23.42
CA LYS A 7 25.29 -17.83 -22.73
C LYS A 7 25.37 -17.11 -21.37
N LYS A 8 24.46 -16.16 -21.14
CA LYS A 8 24.40 -15.40 -19.88
C LYS A 8 24.11 -16.34 -18.70
N ASN A 9 24.90 -16.24 -17.63
CA ASN A 9 24.69 -17.04 -16.42
C ASN A 9 23.34 -16.70 -15.77
N LYS A 10 22.59 -17.72 -15.35
CA LYS A 10 21.20 -17.61 -14.86
C LYS A 10 21.06 -16.97 -13.47
N GLY A 11 22.14 -16.43 -12.90
CA GLY A 11 22.14 -15.84 -11.56
C GLY A 11 21.75 -16.83 -10.46
N ARG A 12 21.59 -16.33 -9.23
CA ARG A 12 21.09 -17.12 -8.11
C ARG A 12 19.57 -17.26 -8.22
N SER A 13 19.07 -18.49 -8.13
CA SER A 13 17.63 -18.74 -8.10
C SER A 13 16.97 -18.03 -6.91
N PRO A 14 15.72 -17.54 -7.07
CA PRO A 14 14.93 -17.01 -5.96
C PRO A 14 14.82 -18.00 -4.80
N LYS A 15 14.74 -17.48 -3.57
CA LYS A 15 14.55 -18.30 -2.36
C LYS A 15 13.11 -18.76 -2.15
N LEU A 16 12.15 -18.06 -2.75
CA LEU A 16 10.71 -18.34 -2.67
C LEU A 16 10.25 -18.86 -4.04
N THR A 17 9.42 -19.91 -4.02
CA THR A 17 8.73 -20.41 -5.21
C THR A 17 7.59 -19.48 -5.59
N ASP A 18 7.10 -19.56 -6.83
CA ASP A 18 5.98 -18.69 -7.26
C ASP A 18 4.72 -18.91 -6.42
N VAL A 19 4.43 -20.14 -6.01
CA VAL A 19 3.31 -20.48 -5.12
C VAL A 19 3.45 -19.78 -3.77
N GLN A 20 4.64 -19.80 -3.16
CA GLN A 20 4.88 -19.08 -1.89
C GLN A 20 4.76 -17.56 -2.07
N VAL A 21 5.14 -17.03 -3.24
CA VAL A 21 4.98 -15.60 -3.54
C VAL A 21 3.50 -15.25 -3.72
N ASP A 22 2.69 -16.11 -4.33
CA ASP A 22 1.24 -15.91 -4.45
C ASP A 22 0.56 -15.93 -3.07
N GLU A 23 0.90 -16.89 -2.21
CA GLU A 23 0.43 -16.95 -0.81
C GLU A 23 0.83 -15.69 -0.02
N LEU A 24 2.06 -15.20 -0.22
CA LEU A 24 2.55 -13.97 0.40
C LEU A 24 1.75 -12.74 -0.07
N GLU A 25 1.47 -12.63 -1.37
CA GLU A 25 0.67 -11.55 -1.93
C GLU A 25 -0.76 -11.56 -1.38
N GLU A 26 -1.40 -12.73 -1.35
CA GLU A 26 -2.74 -12.89 -0.80
C GLU A 26 -2.78 -12.45 0.66
N TYR A 27 -1.81 -12.89 1.47
CA TYR A 27 -1.70 -12.50 2.87
C TYR A 27 -1.49 -10.98 3.05
N VAL A 28 -0.62 -10.37 2.26
CA VAL A 28 -0.38 -8.91 2.29
C VAL A 28 -1.63 -8.12 1.88
N ARG A 29 -2.46 -8.66 0.99
CA ARG A 29 -3.69 -8.00 0.52
C ARG A 29 -4.88 -8.20 1.46
N MET A 30 -4.87 -9.27 2.26
CA MET A 30 -5.98 -9.71 3.11
C MET A 30 -6.52 -8.61 4.03
N SER A 31 -5.66 -7.83 4.69
CA SER A 31 -6.11 -6.84 5.67
C SER A 31 -5.29 -5.55 5.69
N ARG A 32 -5.81 -4.57 6.41
CA ARG A 32 -5.17 -3.27 6.64
C ARG A 32 -3.89 -3.43 7.49
N GLU A 33 -3.91 -4.39 8.40
CA GLU A 33 -2.87 -4.74 9.35
C GLU A 33 -1.74 -5.49 8.66
N THR A 34 -2.06 -6.54 7.88
CA THR A 34 -1.04 -7.34 7.18
C THR A 34 -0.24 -6.50 6.18
N ARG A 35 -0.91 -5.58 5.49
CA ARG A 35 -0.27 -4.62 4.59
C ARG A 35 0.71 -3.65 5.27
N ARG A 36 0.60 -3.45 6.58
CA ARG A 36 1.45 -2.55 7.38
C ARG A 36 2.64 -3.26 8.02
N MET A 37 2.62 -4.58 8.09
CA MET A 37 3.71 -5.37 8.66
C MET A 37 5.04 -5.07 7.93
N SER A 38 6.12 -4.99 8.68
CA SER A 38 7.50 -4.98 8.17
C SER A 38 7.83 -6.29 7.46
N TYR A 39 8.89 -6.28 6.65
CA TYR A 39 9.31 -7.50 5.96
C TYR A 39 9.75 -8.59 6.94
N LEU A 40 10.32 -8.21 8.10
CA LEU A 40 10.65 -9.15 9.17
C LEU A 40 9.40 -9.77 9.81
N GLU A 41 8.38 -8.97 10.10
CA GLU A 41 7.10 -9.46 10.62
C GLU A 41 6.41 -10.39 9.62
N LEU A 42 6.42 -10.04 8.32
CA LEU A 42 5.89 -10.92 7.26
C LEU A 42 6.66 -12.24 7.20
N SER A 43 7.99 -12.19 7.26
CA SER A 43 8.84 -13.40 7.30
C SER A 43 8.47 -14.31 8.48
N SER A 44 8.17 -13.70 9.63
CA SER A 44 7.80 -14.43 10.85
C SER A 44 6.41 -15.09 10.77
N LYS A 45 5.57 -14.71 9.80
CA LYS A 45 4.27 -15.35 9.56
C LYS A 45 4.37 -16.64 8.76
N PHE A 46 5.53 -16.90 8.14
CA PHE A 46 5.80 -18.09 7.35
C PHE A 46 7.09 -18.78 7.82
N PRO A 47 7.11 -19.33 9.05
CA PRO A 47 8.32 -19.93 9.62
C PRO A 47 8.84 -21.12 8.80
N ASP A 48 7.93 -21.89 8.18
CA ASP A 48 8.26 -23.07 7.39
C ASP A 48 9.07 -22.75 6.12
N TRP A 49 9.06 -21.50 5.66
CA TRP A 49 9.79 -21.09 4.47
C TRP A 49 11.28 -20.85 4.75
N ILE A 50 11.69 -20.71 6.02
CA ILE A 50 13.08 -20.47 6.45
C ILE A 50 13.71 -19.30 5.65
N VAL A 51 12.93 -18.23 5.50
CA VAL A 51 13.35 -17.00 4.82
C VAL A 51 13.53 -15.86 5.82
N GLY A 52 14.33 -14.88 5.41
CA GLY A 52 14.49 -13.62 6.15
C GLY A 52 13.87 -12.45 5.39
N GLU A 53 13.88 -11.27 6.00
CA GLU A 53 13.24 -10.06 5.47
C GLU A 53 13.65 -9.69 4.04
N LEU A 54 14.91 -9.90 3.66
CA LEU A 54 15.41 -9.58 2.32
C LEU A 54 14.79 -10.48 1.24
N ALA A 55 14.49 -11.73 1.58
CA ALA A 55 13.84 -12.65 0.64
C ALA A 55 12.39 -12.22 0.38
N ILE A 56 11.67 -11.83 1.44
CA ILE A 56 10.32 -11.25 1.36
C ILE A 56 10.32 -9.97 0.53
N LYS A 57 11.23 -9.04 0.83
CA LYS A 57 11.41 -7.79 0.06
C LYS A 57 11.62 -8.07 -1.42
N ASN A 58 12.61 -8.90 -1.76
CA ASN A 58 12.97 -9.19 -3.16
C ASN A 58 11.87 -9.97 -3.90
N ALA A 59 11.08 -10.78 -3.21
CA ALA A 59 9.91 -11.45 -3.80
C ALA A 59 8.81 -10.45 -4.15
N LEU A 60 8.45 -9.59 -3.21
CA LEU A 60 7.44 -8.56 -3.40
C LEU A 60 7.86 -7.53 -4.47
N GLU A 61 9.11 -7.08 -4.47
CA GLU A 61 9.63 -6.13 -5.48
C GLU A 61 9.60 -6.72 -6.90
N ARG A 62 9.91 -8.01 -7.08
CA ARG A 62 9.80 -8.68 -8.38
C ARG A 62 8.36 -8.74 -8.90
N ARG A 63 7.38 -8.69 -7.99
CA ARG A 63 5.95 -8.63 -8.30
C ARG A 63 5.40 -7.20 -8.39
N GLY A 64 6.27 -6.19 -8.31
CA GLY A 64 5.91 -4.78 -8.43
C GLY A 64 5.48 -4.10 -7.13
N TYR A 65 5.57 -4.78 -5.99
CA TYR A 65 5.25 -4.19 -4.70
C TYR A 65 6.39 -3.33 -4.17
N SER A 66 6.02 -2.20 -3.57
CA SER A 66 6.94 -1.30 -2.88
C SER A 66 6.39 -0.89 -1.51
N ARG A 67 7.28 -0.61 -0.55
CA ARG A 67 6.90 0.03 0.71
C ARG A 67 6.75 1.53 0.50
N CYS A 68 5.55 2.02 0.71
CA CYS A 68 5.17 3.42 0.56
C CYS A 68 4.77 4.02 1.91
N ILE A 69 4.90 5.35 2.04
CA ILE A 69 4.39 6.06 3.23
C ILE A 69 2.85 5.98 3.23
N ALA A 70 2.30 5.50 4.33
CA ALA A 70 0.87 5.45 4.58
C ALA A 70 0.32 6.88 4.70
N ARG A 71 -0.62 7.23 3.83
CA ARG A 71 -1.38 8.49 4.00
C ARG A 71 -2.17 8.41 5.31
N GLN A 72 -1.91 9.36 6.21
CA GLN A 72 -2.71 9.50 7.41
C GLN A 72 -4.08 10.05 7.02
N LYS A 73 -5.14 9.35 7.41
CA LYS A 73 -6.53 9.80 7.25
C LYS A 73 -7.13 9.87 8.64
N PRO A 74 -7.78 10.97 9.02
CA PRO A 74 -8.54 11.03 10.26
C PRO A 74 -9.58 9.90 10.27
N PRO A 75 -9.79 9.22 11.41
CA PRO A 75 -10.87 8.25 11.52
C PRO A 75 -12.21 8.97 11.31
N ILE A 76 -13.06 8.41 10.45
CA ILE A 76 -14.41 8.92 10.21
C ILE A 76 -15.41 7.94 10.83
N SER A 77 -16.34 8.46 11.63
CA SER A 77 -17.45 7.67 12.15
C SER A 77 -18.42 7.29 11.04
N GLU A 78 -19.16 6.20 11.21
CA GLU A 78 -20.14 5.77 10.20
C GLU A 78 -21.23 6.82 9.97
N ARG A 79 -21.66 7.48 11.06
CA ARG A 79 -22.59 8.62 11.00
C ARG A 79 -22.05 9.76 10.13
N ASN A 80 -20.79 10.16 10.34
CA ASN A 80 -20.19 11.24 9.54
C ASN A 80 -20.01 10.81 8.07
N ARG A 81 -19.74 9.53 7.82
CA ARG A 81 -19.67 8.98 6.45
C ARG A 81 -21.02 9.12 5.74
N ALA A 82 -22.11 8.74 6.40
CA ALA A 82 -23.45 8.84 5.85
C ALA A 82 -23.87 10.30 5.58
N ILE A 83 -23.60 11.21 6.52
CA ILE A 83 -23.89 12.65 6.37
C ILE A 83 -23.11 13.22 5.18
N ARG A 84 -21.79 12.98 5.12
CA ARG A 84 -20.96 13.47 4.02
C ARG A 84 -21.40 12.92 2.67
N ARG A 85 -21.80 11.64 2.61
CA ARG A 85 -22.31 11.01 1.40
C ARG A 85 -23.62 11.66 0.95
N SER A 86 -24.58 11.79 1.85
CA SER A 86 -25.91 12.38 1.55
C SER A 86 -25.77 13.83 1.08
N TRP A 87 -24.88 14.59 1.73
CA TRP A 87 -24.58 15.96 1.34
C TRP A 87 -23.98 16.01 -0.08
N ALA A 88 -22.99 15.16 -0.39
CA ALA A 88 -22.40 15.11 -1.72
C ALA A 88 -23.41 14.71 -2.81
N GLU A 89 -24.29 13.74 -2.53
CA GLU A 89 -25.34 13.30 -3.45
C GLU A 89 -26.36 14.43 -3.71
N ALA A 90 -26.76 15.19 -2.67
CA ALA A 90 -27.69 16.31 -2.81
C ALA A 90 -27.12 17.49 -3.62
N HIS A 91 -25.79 17.64 -3.67
CA HIS A 91 -25.12 18.76 -4.34
C HIS A 91 -24.41 18.33 -5.64
N LEU A 92 -24.72 17.13 -6.14
CA LEU A 92 -24.05 16.54 -7.31
C LEU A 92 -24.34 17.30 -8.62
N LEU A 93 -25.49 17.99 -8.68
CA LEU A 93 -25.95 18.78 -9.83
C LEU A 93 -25.74 20.30 -9.64
N TRP A 94 -25.07 20.72 -8.57
CA TRP A 94 -24.81 22.13 -8.33
C TRP A 94 -23.88 22.72 -9.38
N SER A 95 -24.22 23.91 -9.87
CA SER A 95 -23.37 24.66 -10.80
C SER A 95 -22.27 25.43 -10.05
N GLU A 96 -21.30 25.98 -10.79
CA GLU A 96 -20.27 26.84 -10.19
C GLU A 96 -20.87 28.07 -9.50
N GLU A 97 -21.97 28.63 -10.04
CA GLU A 97 -22.69 29.73 -9.41
C GLU A 97 -23.28 29.33 -8.06
N ASP A 98 -23.83 28.12 -7.93
CA ASP A 98 -24.37 27.61 -6.66
C ASP A 98 -23.26 27.47 -5.62
N TRP A 99 -22.09 26.96 -6.03
CA TRP A 99 -20.91 26.87 -5.16
C TRP A 99 -20.39 28.24 -4.72
N SER A 100 -20.42 29.23 -5.62
CA SER A 100 -19.91 30.58 -5.35
C SER A 100 -20.72 31.35 -4.29
N ARG A 101 -21.98 30.94 -4.06
CA ARG A 101 -22.86 31.55 -3.05
C ARG A 101 -22.54 31.12 -1.63
N ILE A 102 -21.79 30.02 -1.45
CA ILE A 102 -21.42 29.55 -0.11
C ILE A 102 -20.16 30.28 0.36
N LEU A 103 -20.26 30.91 1.53
CA LEU A 103 -19.09 31.38 2.25
C LEU A 103 -18.47 30.23 3.05
N TRP A 104 -17.22 29.89 2.74
CA TRP A 104 -16.47 28.84 3.43
C TRP A 104 -15.53 29.46 4.46
N SER A 105 -15.59 28.99 5.70
CA SER A 105 -14.62 29.30 6.75
C SER A 105 -14.20 28.02 7.48
N ASP A 106 -12.94 27.96 7.89
CA ASP A 106 -12.40 26.89 8.73
C ASP A 106 -11.24 27.45 9.55
N GLU A 107 -10.97 26.83 10.71
CA GLU A 107 -9.84 27.17 11.58
C GLU A 107 -8.78 26.07 11.48
N THR A 108 -7.49 26.44 11.46
CA THR A 108 -6.40 25.46 11.41
C THR A 108 -5.37 25.70 12.52
N TYR A 109 -4.84 24.61 13.05
CA TYR A 109 -3.76 24.60 14.04
C TYR A 109 -2.46 24.12 13.38
N ILE A 110 -1.35 24.84 13.58
CA ILE A 110 -0.03 24.54 13.00
C ILE A 110 0.84 23.87 14.06
N ASN A 111 1.21 22.61 13.85
CA ASN A 111 2.06 21.80 14.74
C ASN A 111 3.28 21.21 13.98
N ASP A 112 4.41 21.03 14.66
CA ASP A 112 5.74 20.74 14.05
C ASP A 112 6.18 19.25 14.06
N SER A 113 5.30 18.26 14.27
CA SER A 113 5.77 16.85 14.26
C SER A 113 4.80 15.83 13.70
N SER A 114 5.31 14.95 12.82
CA SER A 114 4.59 13.78 12.32
C SER A 114 5.50 12.55 12.19
N THR A 115 5.07 11.41 12.74
CA THR A 115 5.76 10.12 12.57
C THR A 115 5.27 9.42 11.29
N ARG A 116 6.21 8.99 10.44
CA ARG A 116 5.91 8.27 9.19
C ARG A 116 5.58 6.81 9.48
N LYS A 117 4.48 6.31 8.90
CA LYS A 117 4.11 4.88 8.88
C LYS A 117 4.25 4.36 7.45
N TYR A 118 4.72 3.13 7.25
CA TYR A 118 4.91 2.53 5.93
C TYR A 118 3.89 1.41 5.66
N VAL A 119 3.50 1.22 4.41
CA VAL A 119 2.51 0.24 3.91
C VAL A 119 3.03 -0.34 2.60
N THR A 120 2.91 -1.66 2.41
CA THR A 120 3.31 -2.34 1.17
C THR A 120 2.17 -2.29 0.13
N ARG A 121 2.41 -1.82 -1.09
CA ARG A 121 1.41 -1.77 -2.17
C ARG A 121 2.06 -1.95 -3.54
N MET A 122 1.30 -2.49 -4.49
CA MET A 122 1.62 -2.43 -5.92
C MET A 122 1.53 -0.99 -6.43
#